data_AF-A0A0H5Q7C2-F1
#
_entry.id   AF-A0A0H5Q7C2-F1
#
_cell.length_a   1.000
_cell.length_b   1.000
_cell.length_c   1.000
_cell.angle_alpha   90.00
_cell.angle_beta   90.00
_cell.angle_gamma   90.00
#
_symmetry.space_group_name_H-M   'P 1'
#
loop_
_entity.id
_entity.type
_entity.pdbx_description
1 polymer ?
#
loop_
_entity_poly.entity_id
_entity_poly.type
_entity_poly.pdbx_seq_one_letter_code
_entity_poly.pdbx_strand_id
1 'polypeptide(L)'
;MLVDIRPQNGKTLIAFKAKDLTTFDDILDIACAVAAGQYCFEAGSLLSPDFRQFVDEIKPRIQYGILVGHDPHGKPLVRWGKLRSRASSQALC
;
A
#
# COMPACT_ATOMS: atom_id res chain seq x y z
N MET A 1 7.37 -0.13 13.63
CA MET A 1 6.55 0.30 12.48
C MET A 1 5.07 0.19 12.85
N LEU A 2 4.28 1.25 12.68
CA LEU A 2 2.84 1.21 12.94
C LEU A 2 2.10 1.26 11.60
N VAL A 3 1.44 0.16 11.27
CA VAL A 3 0.58 0.02 10.09
C VAL A 3 -0.88 0.06 10.53
N ASP A 4 -1.71 0.73 9.74
CA ASP A 4 -3.14 0.88 9.98
C ASP A 4 -3.91 0.20 8.84
N ILE A 5 -4.61 -0.88 9.17
CA ILE A 5 -5.27 -1.75 8.19
C ILE A 5 -6.77 -1.47 8.26
N ARG A 6 -7.34 -1.01 7.13
CA ARG A 6 -8.74 -0.59 7.05
C ARG A 6 -9.44 -1.25 5.88
N PRO A 7 -10.59 -1.92 6.08
CA PRO A 7 -11.43 -2.34 4.97
C PRO A 7 -12.06 -1.12 4.28
N GLN A 8 -12.11 -1.13 2.95
CA GLN A 8 -12.63 -0.05 2.11
C GLN A 8 -13.31 -0.64 0.86
N ASN A 9 -14.65 -0.70 0.84
CA ASN A 9 -15.47 -1.12 -0.32
C ASN A 9 -15.01 -2.44 -0.98
N GLY A 10 -14.84 -3.51 -0.21
CA GLY A 10 -14.37 -4.82 -0.73
C GLY A 10 -12.87 -4.88 -1.03
N LYS A 11 -12.13 -3.84 -0.65
CA LYS A 11 -10.67 -3.77 -0.67
C LYS A 11 -10.15 -3.53 0.74
N THR A 12 -8.85 -3.59 0.92
CA THR A 12 -8.17 -3.32 2.17
C THR A 12 -7.09 -2.28 1.91
N LEU A 13 -7.14 -1.19 2.67
CA LEU A 13 -6.11 -0.16 2.68
C LEU A 13 -5.17 -0.40 3.85
N ILE A 14 -3.90 -0.64 3.57
CA ILE A 14 -2.82 -0.65 4.56
C ILE A 14 -2.13 0.70 4.49
N ALA A 15 -2.27 1.51 5.53
CA ALA A 15 -1.69 2.84 5.64
C ALA A 15 -0.48 2.83 6.58
N PHE A 16 0.55 3.59 6.23
CA PHE A 16 1.74 3.77 7.08
C PHE A 16 2.36 5.15 6.89
N LYS A 17 3.14 5.60 7.88
CA LYS A 17 3.91 6.84 7.76
C LYS A 17 5.30 6.51 7.29
N ALA A 18 5.81 7.26 6.31
CA ALA A 18 7.17 7.04 5.79
C ALA A 18 8.27 7.21 6.83
N LYS A 19 8.03 8.01 7.89
CA LYS A 19 9.00 8.13 9.00
C LYS A 19 9.18 6.83 9.80
N ASP A 20 8.22 5.90 9.69
CA ASP A 20 8.27 4.61 10.34
C ASP A 20 8.90 3.53 9.43
N LEU A 21 9.29 3.92 8.20
CA LEU A 21 10.11 3.14 7.27
C LEU A 21 11.54 3.65 7.40
N THR A 22 12.46 2.73 7.66
CA THR A 22 13.89 3.00 7.77
C THR A 22 14.67 2.53 6.53
N THR A 23 14.12 1.57 5.79
CA THR A 23 14.76 0.92 4.63
C THR A 23 13.77 0.53 3.53
N PHE A 24 14.30 0.15 2.36
CA PHE A 24 13.52 -0.52 1.31
C PHE A 24 12.93 -1.84 1.80
N ASP A 25 13.70 -2.59 2.60
CA ASP A 25 13.30 -3.89 3.14
C ASP A 25 12.06 -3.75 4.01
N ASP A 26 11.87 -2.64 4.73
CA ASP A 26 10.64 -2.40 5.50
C ASP A 26 9.38 -2.36 4.62
N ILE A 27 9.47 -1.84 3.38
CA ILE A 27 8.34 -1.79 2.43
C ILE A 27 8.07 -3.18 1.86
N LEU A 28 9.13 -3.93 1.57
CA LEU A 28 9.04 -5.30 1.10
C LEU A 28 8.42 -6.19 2.18
N ASP A 29 8.83 -6.04 3.43
CA ASP A 29 8.29 -6.74 4.59
C ASP A 29 6.81 -6.42 4.81
N ILE A 30 6.40 -5.15 4.68
CA ILE A 30 4.97 -4.78 4.68
C ILE A 30 4.25 -5.54 3.56
N ALA A 31 4.78 -5.49 2.34
CA ALA A 31 4.13 -6.09 1.18
C ALA A 31 4.00 -7.62 1.31
N CYS A 32 5.04 -8.28 1.83
CA CYS A 32 5.04 -9.71 2.13
C CYS A 32 4.06 -10.06 3.26
N ALA A 33 4.01 -9.27 4.34
CA ALA A 33 3.06 -9.46 5.44
C ALA A 33 1.61 -9.28 4.98
N VAL A 34 1.35 -8.30 4.10
CA VAL A 34 0.05 -8.08 3.47
C VAL A 34 -0.37 -9.29 2.63
N ALA A 35 0.55 -9.83 1.82
CA ALA A 35 0.30 -11.04 1.04
C ALA A 35 0.02 -12.26 1.94
N ALA A 36 0.75 -12.41 3.05
CA ALA A 36 0.54 -13.49 4.01
C ALA A 36 -0.80 -13.38 4.77
N GLY A 37 -1.32 -12.16 4.95
CA GLY A 37 -2.58 -11.87 5.63
C GLY A 37 -3.85 -12.11 4.82
N GLN A 38 -3.80 -12.94 3.77
CA GLN A 38 -4.90 -13.19 2.82
C GLN A 38 -5.35 -11.99 1.96
N TYR A 39 -4.56 -10.92 1.94
CA TYR A 39 -4.79 -9.78 1.03
C TYR A 39 -3.95 -9.91 -0.25
N CYS A 40 -3.77 -11.16 -0.71
CA CYS A 40 -2.88 -11.55 -1.79
C CYS A 40 -3.09 -10.67 -3.03
N PHE A 41 -1.97 -10.23 -3.61
CA PHE A 41 -1.91 -9.59 -4.91
C PHE A 41 -0.87 -10.30 -5.77
N GLU A 42 -0.88 -10.06 -7.07
CA GLU A 42 0.04 -10.71 -7.99
C GLU A 42 1.50 -10.34 -7.65
N ALA A 43 2.37 -11.34 -7.48
CA ALA A 43 3.79 -11.13 -7.12
C ALA A 43 4.53 -10.22 -8.12
N GLY A 44 4.13 -10.26 -9.41
CA GLY A 44 4.64 -9.36 -10.44
C GLY A 44 4.44 -7.87 -10.14
N SER A 45 3.51 -7.52 -9.24
CA SER A 45 3.30 -6.15 -8.81
C SER A 45 4.49 -5.57 -8.04
N LEU A 46 5.29 -6.41 -7.36
CA LEU A 46 6.55 -5.99 -6.72
C LEU A 46 7.68 -5.76 -7.72
N LEU A 47 7.50 -6.23 -8.96
CA LEU A 47 8.43 -6.01 -10.07
C LEU A 47 7.91 -4.91 -11.02
N SER A 48 6.73 -4.34 -10.73
CA SER A 48 6.10 -3.36 -11.59
C SER A 48 6.83 -2.01 -11.55
N PRO A 49 6.82 -1.25 -12.67
CA PRO A 49 7.28 0.13 -12.67
C PRO A 49 6.58 0.99 -11.61
N ASP A 50 5.30 0.73 -11.36
CA ASP A 50 4.49 1.43 -10.36
C ASP A 50 5.05 1.26 -8.94
N PHE A 51 5.46 0.04 -8.58
CA PHE A 51 6.09 -0.21 -7.27
C PHE A 51 7.45 0.48 -7.16
N ARG A 52 8.27 0.41 -8.21
CA ARG A 52 9.57 1.08 -8.24
C ARG A 52 9.42 2.60 -8.09
N GLN A 53 8.52 3.20 -8.87
CA GLN A 53 8.22 4.62 -8.78
C GLN A 53 7.67 4.99 -7.39
N PHE A 54 6.79 4.17 -6.82
CA PHE A 54 6.29 4.39 -5.46
C PHE A 54 7.42 4.48 -4.44
N VAL A 55 8.36 3.53 -4.48
CA VAL A 55 9.53 3.50 -3.60
C VAL A 55 10.40 4.74 -3.79
N ASP A 56 10.71 5.11 -5.04
CA ASP A 56 11.53 6.28 -5.37
C ASP A 56 10.90 7.60 -4.91
N GLU A 57 9.57 7.65 -4.79
CA GLU A 57 8.80 8.82 -4.36
C GLU A 57 8.54 8.91 -2.84
N ILE A 58 9.02 7.95 -2.05
CA ILE A 58 8.85 7.98 -0.60
C ILE A 58 9.66 9.13 0.00
N LYS A 59 8.95 10.02 0.68
CA LYS A 59 9.52 11.18 1.37
C LYS A 59 9.21 11.09 2.86
N PRO A 60 10.17 11.45 3.72
CA PRO A 60 9.93 11.55 5.15
C PRO A 60 8.71 12.45 5.44
N ARG A 61 7.96 12.12 6.50
CA ARG A 61 6.78 12.88 7.00
C ARG A 61 5.50 12.81 6.16
N ILE A 62 5.49 12.07 5.06
CA ILE A 62 4.25 11.80 4.28
C ILE A 62 3.62 10.47 4.74
N GLN A 63 2.29 10.39 4.66
CA GLN A 63 1.56 9.15 4.85
C GLN A 63 1.30 8.49 3.49
N TYR A 64 1.57 7.19 3.42
CA TYR A 64 1.41 6.37 2.23
C TYR A 64 0.47 5.22 2.53
N GLY A 65 0.01 4.55 1.47
CA GLY A 65 -0.74 3.33 1.64
C GLY A 65 -0.66 2.40 0.45
N ILE A 66 -1.11 1.18 0.71
CA ILE A 66 -1.23 0.09 -0.23
C ILE A 66 -2.70 -0.33 -0.21
N LEU A 67 -3.38 -0.20 -1.33
CA LEU A 67 -4.75 -0.68 -1.49
C LEU A 67 -4.70 -2.02 -2.21
N VAL A 68 -5.11 -3.07 -1.51
CA VAL A 68 -5.15 -4.45 -2.01
C VAL A 68 -6.59 -4.94 -2.06
N GLY A 69 -6.90 -5.83 -2.98
CA GLY A 69 -8.22 -6.44 -3.09
C GLY A 69 -8.48 -6.91 -4.51
N HIS A 70 -9.72 -6.80 -4.95
CA HIS A 70 -10.10 -7.12 -6.32
C HIS A 70 -10.58 -5.87 -7.07
N ASP A 71 -10.30 -5.82 -8.36
CA ASP A 71 -10.88 -4.84 -9.26
C ASP A 71 -12.38 -5.17 -9.54
N PRO A 72 -13.13 -4.30 -10.23
CA PRO A 72 -14.52 -4.58 -10.59
C PRO A 72 -14.73 -5.82 -11.47
N HIS A 73 -13.67 -6.38 -12.06
CA HIS A 73 -13.67 -7.59 -12.87
C HIS A 73 -13.24 -8.83 -12.08
N GLY A 74 -13.04 -8.72 -10.76
CA GLY A 74 -12.63 -9.82 -9.89
C GLY A 74 -11.15 -10.20 -10.03
N LYS A 75 -10.31 -9.36 -10.65
CA LYS A 75 -8.87 -9.59 -10.75
C LYS A 75 -8.14 -9.05 -9.53
N PRO A 76 -7.05 -9.70 -9.07
CA PRO A 76 -6.20 -9.15 -8.03
C PRO A 76 -5.77 -7.72 -8.36
N LEU A 77 -5.90 -6.83 -7.39
CA LEU A 77 -5.57 -5.43 -7.50
C LEU A 77 -4.60 -5.06 -6.39
N VAL A 78 -3.55 -4.34 -6.75
CA VAL A 78 -2.74 -3.59 -5.80
C VAL A 78 -2.49 -2.19 -6.35
N ARG A 79 -2.60 -1.19 -5.47
CA ARG A 79 -2.24 0.19 -5.77
C ARG A 79 -1.39 0.76 -4.65
N TRP A 80 -0.32 1.43 -5.04
CA TRP A 80 0.64 2.08 -4.15
C TRP A 80 0.47 3.59 -4.29
N GLY A 81 0.54 4.34 -3.21
CA GLY A 81 0.44 5.80 -3.35
C GLY A 81 0.44 6.59 -2.06
N LYS A 82 0.40 7.91 -2.24
CA LYS A 82 0.29 8.88 -1.15
C LYS A 82 -1.15 8.93 -0.67
N LEU A 83 -1.35 8.99 0.64
CA LEU A 83 -2.67 9.21 1.21
C LEU A 83 -2.97 10.70 1.31
N ARG A 84 -4.07 11.15 0.70
CA ARG A 84 -4.60 12.49 0.96
C ARG A 84 -5.34 12.51 2.28
N SER A 85 -4.87 13.35 3.19
CA SER A 85 -5.64 13.83 4.34
C SER A 85 -6.74 14.77 3.85
N ARG A 86 -7.88 14.24 3.39
CA ARG A 86 -9.15 14.98 3.47
C ARG A 86 -9.94 14.38 4.62
N ALA A 87 -10.43 15.24 5.50
CA ALA A 87 -10.90 15.00 6.86
C ALA A 87 -12.09 14.03 7.05
N SER A 88 -12.31 13.07 6.14
CA SER A 88 -13.39 12.08 6.25
C SER A 88 -13.15 10.80 5.46
N SER A 89 -12.26 10.79 4.45
CA SER A 89 -12.01 9.61 3.60
C SER A 89 -10.56 9.61 3.12
N GLN A 90 -9.72 8.73 3.68
CA GLN A 90 -8.39 8.47 3.13
C GLN A 90 -8.53 7.73 1.81
N ALA A 91 -7.97 8.29 0.75
CA ALA A 91 -7.91 7.70 -0.58
C ALA A 91 -6.49 7.82 -1.13
N LEU A 92 -6.04 6.79 -1.86
CA LEU A 92 -4.79 6.83 -2.60
C LEU A 92 -4.91 7.80 -3.77
N CYS A 93 -3.88 8.62 -3.95
CA CYS A 93 -3.75 9.58 -5.05
C CYS A 93 -2.85 9.05 -6.13
#